data_AF-A0A2W5TZQ9-F1
#
_entry.id   AF-A0A2W5TZQ9-F1
#
_cell.length_a   1.000
_cell.length_b   1.000
_cell.length_c   1.000
_cell.angle_alpha   90.00
_cell.angle_beta   90.00
_cell.angle_gamma   90.00
#
_symmetry.space_group_name_H-M   'P 1'
#
loop_
_entity.id
_entity.type
_entity.pdbx_description
1 polymer ?
#
loop_
_entity_poly.entity_id
_entity_poly.type
_entity_poly.pdbx_seq_one_letter_code
_entity_poly.pdbx_strand_id
1 'polypeptide(L)'
;MFRLKTLWLAALLTACGPNPPAPVQIMALIPSEAGTLETRQVELKTVGNVTTLKGDVVEFIGSPRVVVDANDPLQTNGIENLTDQQRYDVLVKDKGADVRGHYVDRSGVLWPADFHTWNMVSAYYNFERSYEYFNDIYDGVDPKELRPLKVMYWADVKLNGADQLQDNALYLSFIKSFVLTPFQNAQLVPLPMNIGIIGHETAHRVFNFRVLEDQGIHPALTRWTIVPFNLLKSLDEGLADYHGYSVTCFEAANCRPNFLAASIDDSRTVGFRNVGRVDACMDETTRQAFLNFNNSQWVTSPEMYKVGNLIAASLYQAGNRTAKEDVLRKALILAYDDESPTNPGLRQFVKNNLNTPENFTPENVVNIIVSHVTDPDLKKELCTQFTTRMQLRCSSFPCEVNGLPSMRACPSTARREMFCPTLPPQP
;
A
#
# COMPACT_ATOMS: atom_id res chain seq x y z
N MET A 1 28.56 -66.65 32.18
CA MET A 1 28.55 -65.84 30.94
C MET A 1 27.28 -64.99 30.92
N PHE A 2 27.34 -63.75 31.44
CA PHE A 2 26.24 -62.80 31.40
C PHE A 2 26.39 -61.92 30.15
N ARG A 3 25.44 -62.00 29.21
CA ARG A 3 25.37 -61.09 28.06
C ARG A 3 24.58 -59.84 28.48
N LEU A 4 25.28 -58.74 28.70
CA LEU A 4 24.68 -57.39 28.75
C LEU A 4 24.17 -57.06 27.34
N LYS A 5 22.85 -56.85 27.21
CA LYS A 5 22.25 -56.22 26.03
C LYS A 5 22.26 -54.71 26.25
N THR A 6 23.14 -54.01 25.55
CA THR A 6 23.18 -52.55 25.51
C THR A 6 21.97 -52.06 24.72
N LEU A 7 20.96 -51.51 25.41
CA LEU A 7 19.90 -50.72 24.79
C LEU A 7 20.52 -49.40 24.32
N TRP A 8 20.60 -49.20 23.01
CA TRP A 8 20.81 -47.88 22.44
C TRP A 8 19.49 -47.10 22.53
N LEU A 9 19.37 -46.26 23.56
CA LEU A 9 18.35 -45.22 23.59
C LEU A 9 18.78 -44.14 22.59
N ALA A 10 18.21 -44.18 21.38
CA ALA A 10 18.27 -43.04 20.48
C ALA A 10 17.39 -41.92 21.08
N ALA A 11 18.02 -41.00 21.82
CA ALA A 11 17.38 -39.76 22.20
C ALA A 11 17.13 -38.96 20.92
N LEU A 12 15.90 -39.03 20.40
CA LEU A 12 15.36 -38.04 19.50
C LEU A 12 15.30 -36.72 20.28
N LEU A 13 16.40 -35.97 20.25
CA LEU A 13 16.38 -34.54 20.54
C LEU A 13 15.47 -33.92 19.48
N THR A 14 14.20 -33.71 19.85
CA THR A 14 13.34 -32.77 19.15
C THR A 14 13.99 -31.41 19.32
N ALA A 15 14.90 -31.06 18.41
CA ALA A 15 15.52 -29.75 18.35
C ALA A 15 14.42 -28.76 17.99
N CYS A 16 13.74 -28.23 19.00
CA CYS A 16 13.03 -26.96 18.87
C CYS A 16 14.07 -25.96 18.38
N GLY A 17 13.84 -25.39 17.19
CA GLY A 17 14.73 -24.35 16.66
C GLY A 17 14.88 -23.20 17.67
N PRO A 18 15.94 -22.39 17.56
CA PRO A 18 16.14 -21.26 18.45
C PRO A 18 14.94 -20.31 18.33
N ASN A 19 14.24 -20.10 19.45
CA ASN A 19 13.16 -19.13 19.56
C ASN A 19 13.44 -18.13 20.69
N PRO A 20 14.43 -17.24 20.53
CA PRO A 20 14.69 -16.19 21.51
C PRO A 20 13.48 -15.24 21.61
N PRO A 21 13.24 -14.64 22.79
CA PRO A 21 12.22 -13.60 22.92
C PRO A 21 12.61 -12.34 22.12
N ALA A 22 11.61 -11.56 21.70
CA ALA A 22 11.85 -10.25 21.10
C ALA A 22 12.51 -9.27 22.10
N PRO A 23 13.36 -8.33 21.65
CA PRO A 23 13.81 -8.17 20.27
C PRO A 23 14.80 -9.27 19.82
N VAL A 24 14.70 -9.68 18.55
CA VAL A 24 15.56 -10.72 17.96
C VAL A 24 16.60 -10.10 17.02
N GLN A 25 17.88 -10.34 17.27
CA GLN A 25 18.97 -9.95 16.39
C GLN A 25 19.09 -10.95 15.24
N ILE A 26 18.96 -10.47 14.01
CA ILE A 26 18.87 -11.32 12.80
C ILE A 26 19.49 -10.63 11.60
N MET A 27 19.96 -11.39 10.63
CA MET A 27 20.36 -10.83 9.34
C MET A 27 19.14 -10.72 8.41
N ALA A 28 19.01 -9.58 7.75
CA ALA A 28 18.02 -9.32 6.70
C ALA A 28 18.70 -8.79 5.43
N LEU A 29 18.00 -8.88 4.29
CA LEU A 29 18.40 -8.20 3.06
C LEU A 29 17.73 -6.84 3.04
N ILE A 30 18.55 -5.79 3.05
CA ILE A 30 18.09 -4.40 3.14
C ILE A 30 18.66 -3.62 1.97
N PRO A 31 17.92 -2.67 1.40
CA PRO A 31 18.44 -1.84 0.33
C PRO A 31 19.59 -0.92 0.79
N SER A 32 20.74 -0.99 0.10
CA SER A 32 21.90 -0.12 0.23
C SER A 32 21.67 1.25 -0.40
N GLU A 33 22.45 2.28 -0.07
CA GLU A 33 22.37 3.61 -0.71
C GLU A 33 22.45 3.54 -2.25
N ALA A 34 23.17 2.56 -2.81
CA ALA A 34 23.30 2.34 -4.24
C ALA A 34 22.06 1.68 -4.88
N GLY A 35 21.02 1.37 -4.10
CA GLY A 35 19.80 0.73 -4.59
C GLY A 35 19.84 -0.79 -4.66
N THR A 36 20.98 -1.41 -4.35
CA THR A 36 21.14 -2.88 -4.32
C THR A 36 20.72 -3.46 -2.97
N LEU A 37 20.35 -4.74 -2.91
CA LEU A 37 20.20 -5.42 -1.61
C LEU A 37 21.56 -5.77 -1.02
N GLU A 38 21.70 -5.58 0.29
CA GLU A 38 22.84 -6.03 1.06
C GLU A 38 22.42 -6.69 2.36
N THR A 39 23.27 -7.58 2.84
CA THR A 39 23.03 -8.31 4.09
C THR A 39 23.39 -7.41 5.27
N ARG A 40 22.41 -7.10 6.13
CA ARG A 40 22.61 -6.29 7.34
C ARG A 40 22.07 -7.00 8.58
N GLN A 41 22.76 -6.82 9.70
CA GLN A 41 22.21 -7.18 11.01
C GLN A 41 21.15 -6.15 11.37
N VAL A 42 19.98 -6.64 11.74
CA VAL A 42 18.85 -5.85 12.22
C VAL A 42 18.21 -6.47 13.44
N GLU A 43 17.31 -5.70 14.02
CA GLU A 43 16.48 -6.12 15.15
C GLU A 43 15.03 -6.25 14.70
N LEU A 44 14.45 -7.44 14.87
CA LEU A 44 13.01 -7.64 14.80
C LEU A 44 12.41 -7.41 16.19
N LYS A 45 11.69 -6.31 16.35
CA LYS A 45 11.24 -5.82 17.67
C LYS A 45 9.99 -6.53 18.19
N THR A 46 9.17 -7.03 17.28
CA THR A 46 7.78 -7.45 17.53
C THR A 46 7.54 -8.93 17.23
N VAL A 47 8.55 -9.66 16.77
CA VAL A 47 8.43 -11.08 16.46
C VAL A 47 8.33 -11.90 17.74
N GLY A 48 7.20 -12.59 17.94
CA GLY A 48 6.97 -13.43 19.12
C GLY A 48 7.51 -14.85 18.95
N ASN A 49 7.50 -15.35 17.71
CA ASN A 49 8.09 -16.62 17.33
C ASN A 49 8.83 -16.48 16.00
N VAL A 50 10.16 -16.51 16.05
CA VAL A 50 11.00 -16.34 14.85
C VAL A 50 10.93 -17.56 13.92
N THR A 51 10.67 -18.76 14.45
CA THR A 51 10.55 -19.97 13.62
C THR A 51 9.31 -19.93 12.74
N THR A 52 8.18 -19.42 13.25
CA THR A 52 6.94 -19.29 12.47
C THR A 52 6.72 -17.89 11.93
N LEU A 53 7.64 -16.96 12.18
CA LEU A 53 7.53 -15.52 11.91
C LEU A 53 6.15 -14.95 12.27
N LYS A 54 5.67 -15.35 13.46
CA LYS A 54 4.45 -14.79 14.05
C LYS A 54 4.84 -13.81 15.12
N GLY A 55 4.23 -12.64 15.08
CA GLY A 55 4.42 -11.64 16.10
C GLY A 55 3.27 -10.67 16.14
N ASP A 56 3.56 -9.53 16.72
CA ASP A 56 2.57 -8.53 17.05
C ASP A 56 2.20 -7.65 15.84
N VAL A 57 3.15 -7.46 14.90
CA VAL A 57 2.90 -6.74 13.65
C VAL A 57 2.42 -7.66 12.53
N VAL A 58 3.01 -8.86 12.40
CA VAL A 58 2.72 -9.76 11.28
C VAL A 58 2.49 -11.19 11.74
N GLU A 59 1.54 -11.86 11.09
CA GLU A 59 1.38 -13.30 11.11
C GLU A 59 1.57 -13.88 9.70
N PHE A 60 2.68 -14.59 9.48
CA PHE A 60 2.94 -15.28 8.22
C PHE A 60 2.18 -16.61 8.11
N ILE A 61 1.51 -16.81 6.98
CA ILE A 61 0.80 -18.03 6.60
C ILE A 61 1.40 -18.55 5.28
N GLY A 62 1.94 -19.75 5.29
CA GLY A 62 2.63 -20.37 4.17
C GLY A 62 1.69 -21.09 3.20
N SER A 63 1.88 -20.81 1.91
CA SER A 63 1.27 -21.50 0.78
C SER A 63 -0.26 -21.61 0.78
N PRO A 64 -1.04 -20.58 1.19
CA PRO A 64 -2.49 -20.62 1.03
C PRO A 64 -2.88 -20.51 -0.44
N ARG A 65 -4.11 -20.89 -0.77
CA ARG A 65 -4.68 -20.78 -2.12
C ARG A 65 -5.92 -19.89 -2.11
N VAL A 66 -5.88 -18.80 -2.89
CA VAL A 66 -6.96 -17.83 -3.03
C VAL A 66 -7.54 -17.92 -4.44
N VAL A 67 -8.86 -18.10 -4.56
CA VAL A 67 -9.53 -18.21 -5.85
C VAL A 67 -10.75 -17.30 -5.88
N VAL A 68 -10.71 -16.29 -6.75
CA VAL A 68 -11.88 -15.50 -7.15
C VAL A 68 -12.29 -16.00 -8.53
N ASP A 69 -13.49 -16.56 -8.66
CA ASP A 69 -13.99 -17.11 -9.92
C ASP A 69 -15.51 -16.95 -9.94
N ALA A 70 -16.01 -16.16 -10.91
CA ALA A 70 -17.44 -15.92 -11.07
C ALA A 70 -18.24 -17.20 -11.42
N ASN A 71 -17.57 -18.26 -11.89
CA ASN A 71 -18.19 -19.55 -12.18
C ASN A 71 -18.20 -20.51 -10.98
N ASP A 72 -17.56 -20.15 -9.87
CA ASP A 72 -17.62 -20.93 -8.63
C ASP A 72 -19.03 -20.83 -8.03
N PRO A 73 -19.76 -21.96 -7.85
CA PRO A 73 -21.11 -21.95 -7.30
C PRO A 73 -21.24 -21.29 -5.91
N LEU A 74 -20.15 -21.19 -5.16
CA LEU A 74 -20.11 -20.50 -3.87
C LEU A 74 -19.97 -18.98 -4.00
N GLN A 75 -19.65 -18.48 -5.19
CA GLN A 75 -19.43 -17.06 -5.52
C GLN A 75 -20.51 -16.49 -6.45
N THR A 76 -21.37 -17.32 -7.06
CA THR A 76 -22.35 -16.91 -8.08
C THR A 76 -23.36 -15.87 -7.62
N ASN A 77 -23.59 -15.74 -6.32
CA ASN A 77 -24.49 -14.72 -5.75
C ASN A 77 -23.76 -13.41 -5.40
N GLY A 78 -22.52 -13.22 -5.86
CA GLY A 78 -21.69 -12.06 -5.58
C GLY A 78 -20.99 -12.15 -4.23
N ILE A 79 -19.67 -11.98 -4.24
CA ILE A 79 -18.83 -12.01 -3.03
C ILE A 79 -19.04 -10.76 -2.15
N GLU A 80 -19.61 -9.70 -2.72
CA GLU A 80 -20.02 -8.48 -2.02
C GLU A 80 -21.15 -8.72 -1.02
N ASN A 81 -21.98 -9.75 -1.23
CA ASN A 81 -23.11 -10.10 -0.36
C ASN A 81 -22.72 -11.02 0.82
N LEU A 82 -21.46 -11.43 0.88
CA LEU A 82 -20.93 -12.29 1.94
C LEU A 82 -20.36 -11.45 3.09
N THR A 83 -20.48 -11.95 4.32
CA THR A 83 -19.71 -11.42 5.46
C THR A 83 -18.21 -11.63 5.26
N ASP A 84 -17.34 -10.92 5.99
CA ASP A 84 -15.88 -11.09 5.87
C ASP A 84 -15.43 -12.54 6.11
N GLN A 85 -16.02 -13.21 7.11
CA GLN A 85 -15.70 -14.61 7.41
C GLN A 85 -16.15 -15.54 6.27
N GLN A 86 -17.36 -15.32 5.74
CA GLN A 86 -17.85 -16.09 4.59
C GLN A 86 -17.00 -15.86 3.34
N ARG A 87 -16.58 -14.61 3.08
CA ARG A 87 -15.64 -14.32 1.99
C ARG A 87 -14.32 -15.07 2.19
N TYR A 88 -13.75 -15.04 3.38
CA TYR A 88 -12.52 -15.78 3.67
C TYR A 88 -12.71 -17.28 3.40
N ASP A 89 -13.75 -17.91 3.94
CA ASP A 89 -13.98 -19.35 3.78
C ASP A 89 -14.32 -19.75 2.33
N VAL A 90 -14.97 -18.88 1.56
CA VAL A 90 -15.29 -19.12 0.15
C VAL A 90 -14.08 -18.90 -0.74
N LEU A 91 -13.29 -17.85 -0.51
CA LEU A 91 -12.22 -17.43 -1.43
C LEU A 91 -10.88 -18.11 -1.11
N VAL A 92 -10.61 -18.43 0.15
CA VAL A 92 -9.39 -19.10 0.58
C VAL A 92 -9.62 -20.62 0.58
N LYS A 93 -9.35 -21.25 -0.57
CA LYS A 93 -9.60 -22.68 -0.82
C LYS A 93 -8.66 -23.59 -0.04
N ASP A 94 -7.43 -23.13 0.17
CA ASP A 94 -6.47 -23.74 1.09
C ASP A 94 -6.01 -22.65 2.07
N LYS A 95 -6.21 -22.91 3.37
CA LYS A 95 -5.87 -21.95 4.44
C LYS A 95 -4.37 -21.88 4.70
N GLY A 96 -3.57 -22.77 4.11
CA GLY A 96 -2.14 -22.85 4.33
C GLY A 96 -1.79 -23.40 5.72
N ALA A 97 -0.52 -23.23 6.10
CA ALA A 97 0.00 -23.60 7.40
C ALA A 97 1.01 -22.57 7.90
N ASP A 98 1.45 -22.69 9.14
CA ASP A 98 2.53 -21.84 9.65
C ASP A 98 3.78 -22.00 8.77
N VAL A 99 4.39 -20.86 8.41
CA VAL A 99 5.71 -20.89 7.75
C VAL A 99 6.77 -21.47 8.70
N ARG A 100 7.90 -21.89 8.15
CA ARG A 100 9.04 -22.37 8.93
C ARG A 100 10.31 -21.69 8.45
N GLY A 101 10.83 -20.78 9.26
CA GLY A 101 12.13 -20.19 9.08
C GLY A 101 13.23 -21.16 9.52
N HIS A 102 14.29 -21.25 8.73
CA HIS A 102 15.48 -22.02 9.04
C HIS A 102 16.65 -21.07 9.32
N TYR A 103 17.30 -21.24 10.47
CA TYR A 103 18.32 -20.31 10.95
C TYR A 103 19.60 -21.02 11.38
N VAL A 104 20.72 -20.33 11.21
CA VAL A 104 21.99 -20.64 11.85
C VAL A 104 22.30 -19.54 12.86
N ASP A 105 22.44 -19.88 14.14
CA ASP A 105 22.90 -18.93 15.15
C ASP A 105 24.41 -18.72 15.01
N ARG A 106 24.82 -17.46 14.85
CA ARG A 106 26.22 -17.03 14.87
C ARG A 106 26.40 -15.95 15.94
N SER A 107 26.83 -16.38 17.12
CA SER A 107 27.13 -15.49 18.25
C SER A 107 25.93 -14.65 18.71
N GLY A 108 24.73 -15.25 18.73
CA GLY A 108 23.50 -14.59 19.17
C GLY A 108 22.79 -13.81 18.07
N VAL A 109 23.30 -13.83 16.83
CA VAL A 109 22.63 -13.29 15.64
C VAL A 109 22.14 -14.45 14.79
N LEU A 110 20.84 -14.46 14.47
CA LEU A 110 20.26 -15.46 13.59
C LEU A 110 20.58 -15.15 12.12
N TRP A 111 21.07 -16.14 11.38
CA TRP A 111 21.30 -16.04 9.94
C TRP A 111 20.30 -16.92 9.22
N PRO A 112 19.42 -16.38 8.35
CA PRO A 112 18.56 -17.18 7.50
C PRO A 112 19.39 -18.20 6.68
N ALA A 113 18.98 -19.46 6.69
CA ALA A 113 19.72 -20.58 6.11
C ALA A 113 19.30 -20.90 4.67
N ASP A 114 18.19 -20.33 4.20
CA ASP A 114 17.63 -20.53 2.86
C ASP A 114 16.96 -19.25 2.33
N PHE A 115 16.68 -19.22 1.04
CA PHE A 115 16.10 -18.07 0.36
C PHE A 115 14.72 -17.66 0.90
N HIS A 116 13.84 -18.62 1.21
CA HIS A 116 12.51 -18.31 1.73
C HIS A 116 12.62 -17.65 3.09
N THR A 117 13.50 -18.14 3.97
CA THR A 117 13.75 -17.52 5.27
C THR A 117 14.33 -16.11 5.10
N TRP A 118 15.27 -15.88 4.18
CA TRP A 118 15.76 -14.53 3.86
C TRP A 118 14.62 -13.60 3.42
N ASN A 119 13.75 -14.09 2.54
CA ASN A 119 12.63 -13.34 2.00
C ASN A 119 11.61 -12.97 3.09
N MET A 120 11.17 -13.95 3.89
CA MET A 120 10.19 -13.70 4.95
C MET A 120 10.74 -12.80 6.06
N VAL A 121 12.00 -12.97 6.46
CA VAL A 121 12.63 -12.10 7.48
C VAL A 121 12.75 -10.66 6.99
N SER A 122 13.20 -10.46 5.74
CA SER A 122 13.32 -9.13 5.16
C SER A 122 11.94 -8.47 4.99
N ALA A 123 10.92 -9.25 4.59
CA ALA A 123 9.54 -8.79 4.55
C ALA A 123 9.01 -8.42 5.94
N TYR A 124 9.22 -9.26 6.96
CA TYR A 124 8.81 -8.97 8.34
C TYR A 124 9.44 -7.65 8.82
N TYR A 125 10.74 -7.47 8.60
CA TYR A 125 11.45 -6.22 8.88
C TYR A 125 10.79 -5.02 8.19
N ASN A 126 10.47 -5.13 6.90
CA ASN A 126 9.80 -4.07 6.14
C ASN A 126 8.39 -3.75 6.67
N PHE A 127 7.65 -4.76 7.16
CA PHE A 127 6.37 -4.54 7.84
C PHE A 127 6.53 -3.81 9.17
N GLU A 128 7.56 -4.13 9.97
CA GLU A 128 7.85 -3.37 11.19
C GLU A 128 8.19 -1.90 10.89
N ARG A 129 8.98 -1.65 9.84
CA ARG A 129 9.29 -0.27 9.40
C ARG A 129 8.03 0.47 8.92
N SER A 130 7.14 -0.21 8.21
CA SER A 130 5.86 0.35 7.78
C SER A 130 4.97 0.66 8.98
N TYR A 131 4.92 -0.23 9.97
CA TYR A 131 4.21 -0.01 11.23
C TYR A 131 4.77 1.19 12.01
N GLU A 132 6.10 1.29 12.14
CA GLU A 132 6.77 2.42 12.80
C GLU A 132 6.47 3.75 12.09
N TYR A 133 6.50 3.76 10.76
CA TYR A 133 6.11 4.91 9.95
C TYR A 133 4.68 5.36 10.26
N PHE A 134 3.71 4.44 10.22
CA PHE A 134 2.32 4.78 10.50
C PHE A 134 2.12 5.20 11.96
N ASN A 135 2.81 4.58 12.92
CA ASN A 135 2.76 5.01 14.32
C ASN A 135 3.30 6.43 14.50
N ASP A 136 4.38 6.81 13.80
CA ASP A 136 4.95 8.16 13.85
C ASP A 136 3.98 9.23 13.30
N ILE A 137 3.39 8.98 12.12
CA ILE A 137 2.45 9.95 11.52
C ILE A 137 1.08 9.94 12.23
N TYR A 138 0.82 8.98 13.13
CA TYR A 138 -0.32 8.96 14.04
C TYR A 138 0.00 9.65 15.37
N ASP A 139 1.12 10.39 15.45
CA ASP A 139 1.62 11.04 16.66
C ASP A 139 1.78 10.04 17.84
N GLY A 140 2.27 8.85 17.53
CA GLY A 140 2.52 7.77 18.49
C GLY A 140 1.29 6.96 18.87
N VAL A 141 0.10 7.29 18.36
CA VAL A 141 -1.09 6.46 18.56
C VAL A 141 -0.91 5.13 17.82
N ASP A 142 -1.15 4.03 18.53
CA ASP A 142 -1.01 2.66 18.02
C ASP A 142 -1.92 2.44 16.79
N PRO A 143 -1.37 2.18 15.59
CA PRO A 143 -2.14 1.90 14.39
C PRO A 143 -2.67 0.45 14.43
N LYS A 144 -3.68 0.20 15.27
CA LYS A 144 -4.25 -1.14 15.52
C LYS A 144 -4.71 -1.85 14.25
N GLU A 145 -5.10 -1.11 13.22
CA GLU A 145 -5.48 -1.65 11.92
C GLU A 145 -4.35 -2.44 11.23
N LEU A 146 -3.11 -2.23 11.66
CA LEU A 146 -1.91 -2.90 11.14
C LEU A 146 -1.45 -4.08 12.02
N ARG A 147 -2.22 -4.52 13.03
CA ARG A 147 -1.73 -5.50 14.01
C ARG A 147 -2.77 -6.53 14.48
N PRO A 148 -2.47 -7.84 14.37
CA PRO A 148 -1.49 -8.44 13.47
C PRO A 148 -2.02 -8.42 12.02
N LEU A 149 -1.15 -8.09 11.06
CA LEU A 149 -1.46 -8.29 9.64
C LEU A 149 -1.24 -9.74 9.24
N LYS A 150 -2.26 -10.35 8.64
CA LYS A 150 -2.15 -11.68 8.04
C LYS A 150 -1.43 -11.56 6.69
N VAL A 151 -0.27 -12.20 6.58
CA VAL A 151 0.54 -12.21 5.37
C VAL A 151 0.56 -13.63 4.80
N MET A 152 -0.15 -13.82 3.70
CA MET A 152 -0.18 -15.04 2.90
C MET A 152 1.08 -15.11 2.05
N TYR A 153 2.07 -15.86 2.50
CA TYR A 153 3.36 -16.02 1.84
C TYR A 153 3.35 -17.18 0.85
N TRP A 154 3.90 -16.93 -0.33
CA TRP A 154 3.99 -17.91 -1.42
C TRP A 154 2.62 -18.44 -1.86
N ALA A 155 1.63 -17.55 -1.88
CA ALA A 155 0.23 -17.92 -2.10
C ALA A 155 -0.09 -18.24 -3.58
N ASP A 156 -0.88 -19.29 -3.83
CA ASP A 156 -1.47 -19.55 -5.15
C ASP A 156 -2.73 -18.69 -5.32
N VAL A 157 -2.62 -17.60 -6.07
CA VAL A 157 -3.74 -16.68 -6.30
C VAL A 157 -4.23 -16.80 -7.73
N LYS A 158 -5.54 -17.01 -7.90
CA LYS A 158 -6.22 -17.02 -9.21
C LYS A 158 -7.39 -16.06 -9.16
N LEU A 159 -7.39 -15.07 -10.05
CA LEU A 159 -8.43 -14.05 -10.13
C LEU A 159 -9.16 -14.17 -11.47
N ASN A 160 -10.49 -14.29 -11.42
CA ASN A 160 -11.39 -14.40 -12.57
C ASN A 160 -11.04 -15.53 -13.55
N GLY A 161 -10.64 -16.69 -13.02
CA GLY A 161 -10.25 -17.85 -13.85
C GLY A 161 -8.94 -17.67 -14.63
N ALA A 162 -8.18 -16.61 -14.35
CA ALA A 162 -6.86 -16.40 -14.93
C ALA A 162 -5.83 -17.42 -14.41
N ASP A 163 -4.69 -17.45 -15.10
CA ASP A 163 -3.50 -18.16 -14.63
C ASP A 163 -3.08 -17.68 -13.24
N GLN A 164 -2.28 -18.52 -12.56
CA GLN A 164 -1.73 -18.18 -11.26
C GLN A 164 -0.98 -16.86 -11.31
N LEU A 165 -1.38 -15.92 -10.45
CA LEU A 165 -0.67 -14.67 -10.26
C LEU A 165 0.70 -14.96 -9.64
N GLN A 166 1.73 -14.33 -10.21
CA GLN A 166 3.12 -14.47 -9.82
C GLN A 166 3.77 -13.09 -9.84
N ASP A 167 4.93 -12.96 -9.19
CA ASP A 167 5.72 -11.72 -9.19
C ASP A 167 4.92 -10.50 -8.74
N ASN A 168 4.02 -10.71 -7.76
CA ASN A 168 3.11 -9.68 -7.26
C ASN A 168 3.02 -9.67 -5.71
N ALA A 169 2.69 -8.51 -5.18
CA ALA A 169 2.37 -8.25 -3.78
C ALA A 169 1.05 -7.46 -3.78
N LEU A 170 0.10 -7.85 -2.93
CA LEU A 170 -1.24 -7.27 -2.95
C LEU A 170 -1.85 -7.24 -1.55
N TYR A 171 -2.51 -6.16 -1.18
CA TYR A 171 -3.51 -6.17 -0.12
C TYR A 171 -4.89 -6.51 -0.70
N LEU A 172 -5.42 -7.69 -0.35
CA LEU A 172 -6.75 -8.12 -0.75
C LEU A 172 -7.77 -7.76 0.33
N SER A 173 -8.42 -6.59 0.19
CA SER A 173 -9.40 -6.08 1.16
C SER A 173 -10.52 -7.09 1.45
N PHE A 174 -10.99 -7.81 0.44
CA PHE A 174 -12.12 -8.74 0.55
C PHE A 174 -11.84 -9.98 1.41
N ILE A 175 -10.57 -10.29 1.69
CA ILE A 175 -10.14 -11.29 2.69
C ILE A 175 -9.26 -10.69 3.80
N LYS A 176 -9.14 -9.36 3.84
CA LYS A 176 -8.35 -8.58 4.82
C LYS A 176 -6.94 -9.13 5.04
N SER A 177 -6.29 -9.53 3.95
CA SER A 177 -4.99 -10.20 4.00
C SER A 177 -4.03 -9.61 2.98
N PHE A 178 -2.78 -9.51 3.39
CA PHE A 178 -1.67 -9.24 2.50
C PHE A 178 -1.29 -10.54 1.79
N VAL A 179 -1.05 -10.50 0.50
CA VAL A 179 -0.65 -11.66 -0.31
C VAL A 179 0.67 -11.39 -1.01
N LEU A 180 1.61 -12.31 -0.81
CA LEU A 180 2.88 -12.38 -1.49
C LEU A 180 2.87 -13.61 -2.40
N THR A 181 2.80 -13.40 -3.71
CA THR A 181 2.77 -14.51 -4.67
C THR A 181 4.17 -15.08 -4.91
N PRO A 182 4.29 -16.32 -5.41
CA PRO A 182 5.56 -16.89 -5.83
C PRO A 182 6.34 -15.98 -6.78
N PHE A 183 7.64 -15.95 -6.56
CA PHE A 183 8.60 -15.23 -7.39
C PHE A 183 9.04 -16.10 -8.60
N GLN A 184 9.08 -15.52 -9.79
CA GLN A 184 9.73 -16.06 -10.98
C GLN A 184 10.86 -15.12 -11.45
N ASN A 185 11.74 -15.61 -12.33
CA ASN A 185 13.02 -15.00 -12.72
C ASN A 185 12.97 -13.56 -13.31
N ALA A 186 11.82 -12.89 -13.35
CA ALA A 186 11.65 -11.56 -13.96
C ALA A 186 11.99 -10.38 -13.03
N GLN A 187 12.17 -10.58 -11.71
CA GLN A 187 12.48 -9.47 -10.78
C GLN A 187 13.95 -9.50 -10.34
N LEU A 188 14.57 -8.32 -10.27
CA LEU A 188 15.93 -8.14 -9.76
C LEU A 188 15.98 -8.31 -8.24
N VAL A 189 14.96 -7.79 -7.54
CA VAL A 189 14.73 -7.93 -6.10
C VAL A 189 13.30 -8.42 -5.88
N PRO A 190 13.08 -9.54 -5.16
CA PRO A 190 11.73 -9.99 -4.82
C PRO A 190 10.91 -8.87 -4.15
N LEU A 191 9.67 -8.66 -4.59
CA LEU A 191 8.80 -7.60 -4.05
C LEU A 191 8.69 -7.58 -2.52
N PRO A 192 8.62 -8.72 -1.79
CA PRO A 192 8.54 -8.67 -0.33
C PRO A 192 9.78 -8.06 0.34
N MET A 193 10.94 -8.09 -0.33
CA MET A 193 12.17 -7.48 0.16
C MET A 193 12.27 -5.99 -0.15
N ASN A 194 11.35 -5.44 -0.95
CA ASN A 194 11.32 -4.02 -1.27
C ASN A 194 10.43 -3.27 -0.26
N ILE A 195 11.07 -2.47 0.60
CA ILE A 195 10.39 -1.74 1.66
C ILE A 195 9.30 -0.80 1.13
N GLY A 196 9.51 -0.15 -0.01
CA GLY A 196 8.53 0.76 -0.58
C GLY A 196 7.27 0.04 -1.06
N ILE A 197 7.42 -1.21 -1.53
CA ILE A 197 6.29 -2.05 -1.93
C ILE A 197 5.51 -2.55 -0.71
N ILE A 198 6.19 -3.00 0.33
CA ILE A 198 5.52 -3.35 1.59
C ILE A 198 4.81 -2.12 2.18
N GLY A 199 5.43 -0.95 2.13
CA GLY A 199 4.82 0.31 2.55
C GLY A 199 3.58 0.69 1.73
N HIS A 200 3.64 0.53 0.40
CA HIS A 200 2.53 0.75 -0.52
C HIS A 200 1.33 -0.15 -0.20
N GLU A 201 1.55 -1.46 -0.10
CA GLU A 201 0.47 -2.40 0.21
C GLU A 201 -0.06 -2.24 1.65
N THR A 202 0.80 -1.85 2.60
CA THR A 202 0.35 -1.48 3.96
C THR A 202 -0.54 -0.23 3.92
N ALA A 203 -0.25 0.73 3.05
CA ALA A 203 -1.08 1.91 2.88
C ALA A 203 -2.46 1.60 2.30
N HIS A 204 -2.60 0.59 1.44
CA HIS A 204 -3.93 0.09 1.03
C HIS A 204 -4.74 -0.45 2.21
N ARG A 205 -4.10 -1.17 3.14
CA ARG A 205 -4.75 -1.59 4.40
C ARG A 205 -5.26 -0.40 5.20
N VAL A 206 -4.41 0.62 5.37
CA VAL A 206 -4.76 1.87 6.09
C VAL A 206 -5.91 2.58 5.39
N PHE A 207 -5.84 2.77 4.08
CA PHE A 207 -6.89 3.41 3.30
C PHE A 207 -8.20 2.64 3.40
N ASN A 208 -8.17 1.30 3.31
CA ASN A 208 -9.36 0.48 3.47
C ASN A 208 -9.99 0.63 4.87
N PHE A 209 -9.19 0.63 5.94
CA PHE A 209 -9.68 0.83 7.30
C PHE A 209 -10.21 2.26 7.53
N ARG A 210 -9.42 3.25 7.14
CA ARG A 210 -9.65 4.66 7.43
C ARG A 210 -10.69 5.26 6.51
N VAL A 211 -10.63 5.03 5.20
CA VAL A 211 -11.54 5.66 4.23
C VAL A 211 -12.74 4.77 3.89
N LEU A 212 -12.54 3.45 3.79
CA LEU A 212 -13.57 2.49 3.33
C LEU A 212 -14.20 1.66 4.46
N GLU A 213 -14.13 2.17 5.69
CA GLU A 213 -14.78 1.60 6.89
C GLU A 213 -14.42 0.11 7.14
N ASP A 214 -13.20 -0.30 6.77
CA ASP A 214 -12.71 -1.69 6.89
C ASP A 214 -13.63 -2.72 6.21
N GLN A 215 -14.40 -2.30 5.20
CA GLN A 215 -15.29 -3.20 4.49
C GLN A 215 -14.50 -4.00 3.47
N GLY A 216 -14.71 -5.32 3.45
CA GLY A 216 -14.02 -6.18 2.48
C GLY A 216 -14.29 -5.78 1.03
N ILE A 217 -15.54 -5.38 0.73
CA ILE A 217 -15.95 -4.75 -0.52
C ILE A 217 -16.87 -3.58 -0.17
N HIS A 218 -16.36 -2.36 -0.29
CA HIS A 218 -17.11 -1.16 0.05
C HIS A 218 -18.16 -0.84 -1.03
N PRO A 219 -19.41 -0.42 -0.69
CA PRO A 219 -20.48 -0.12 -1.65
C PRO A 219 -20.11 0.89 -2.73
N ALA A 220 -19.20 1.82 -2.46
CA ALA A 220 -18.70 2.74 -3.48
C ALA A 220 -18.05 1.99 -4.66
N LEU A 221 -17.33 0.89 -4.39
CA LEU A 221 -16.64 0.11 -5.42
C LEU A 221 -17.59 -0.69 -6.32
N THR A 222 -18.82 -0.95 -5.86
CA THR A 222 -19.84 -1.68 -6.63
C THR A 222 -20.88 -0.77 -7.26
N ARG A 223 -21.15 0.40 -6.66
CA ARG A 223 -22.19 1.35 -7.12
C ARG A 223 -21.66 2.44 -8.02
N TRP A 224 -20.45 2.92 -7.76
CA TRP A 224 -19.89 4.04 -8.52
C TRP A 224 -19.34 3.53 -9.85
N THR A 225 -19.44 4.38 -10.88
CA THR A 225 -18.97 4.07 -12.22
C THR A 225 -18.20 5.24 -12.80
N ILE A 226 -17.28 4.96 -13.74
CA ILE A 226 -16.54 5.99 -14.48
C ILE A 226 -15.79 6.91 -13.50
N VAL A 227 -15.96 8.24 -13.57
CA VAL A 227 -15.09 9.21 -12.88
C VAL A 227 -15.03 9.00 -11.36
N PRO A 228 -16.13 8.89 -10.61
CA PRO A 228 -16.07 8.65 -9.16
C PRO A 228 -15.36 7.35 -8.78
N PHE A 229 -15.59 6.26 -9.52
CA PHE A 229 -14.91 4.99 -9.31
C PHE A 229 -13.42 5.09 -9.65
N ASN A 230 -13.12 5.64 -10.83
CA ASN A 230 -11.78 5.81 -11.36
C ASN A 230 -10.94 6.67 -10.41
N LEU A 231 -11.53 7.75 -9.89
CA LEU A 231 -10.90 8.64 -8.91
C LEU A 231 -10.65 7.93 -7.59
N LEU A 232 -11.63 7.20 -7.05
CA LEU A 232 -11.46 6.50 -5.77
C LEU A 232 -10.33 5.48 -5.84
N LYS A 233 -10.26 4.71 -6.93
CA LYS A 233 -9.18 3.74 -7.14
C LYS A 233 -7.83 4.40 -7.38
N SER A 234 -7.75 5.44 -8.21
CA SER A 234 -6.49 6.16 -8.41
C SER A 234 -6.02 6.91 -7.16
N LEU A 235 -6.95 7.39 -6.32
CA LEU A 235 -6.63 7.99 -5.04
C LEU A 235 -5.99 6.96 -4.10
N ASP A 236 -6.60 5.79 -3.96
CA ASP A 236 -6.06 4.66 -3.19
C ASP A 236 -4.64 4.29 -3.66
N GLU A 237 -4.42 4.10 -4.96
CA GLU A 237 -3.09 3.82 -5.54
C GLU A 237 -2.07 4.95 -5.34
N GLY A 238 -2.48 6.20 -5.56
CA GLY A 238 -1.59 7.35 -5.45
C GLY A 238 -1.17 7.65 -4.01
N LEU A 239 -2.09 7.48 -3.07
CA LEU A 239 -1.79 7.58 -1.65
C LEU A 239 -0.90 6.43 -1.19
N ALA A 240 -1.14 5.22 -1.70
CA ALA A 240 -0.27 4.08 -1.46
C ALA A 240 1.15 4.30 -1.99
N ASP A 241 1.32 4.88 -3.19
CA ASP A 241 2.64 5.26 -3.72
C ASP A 241 3.33 6.34 -2.87
N TYR A 242 2.59 7.35 -2.41
CA TYR A 242 3.15 8.39 -1.55
C TYR A 242 3.59 7.85 -0.18
N HIS A 243 2.80 6.98 0.43
CA HIS A 243 3.18 6.31 1.69
C HIS A 243 4.31 5.30 1.47
N GLY A 244 4.30 4.52 0.39
CA GLY A 244 5.38 3.60 0.02
C GLY A 244 6.72 4.31 -0.11
N TYR A 245 6.73 5.45 -0.81
CA TYR A 245 7.86 6.40 -0.80
C TYR A 245 8.24 6.81 0.62
N SER A 246 7.28 7.30 1.41
CA SER A 246 7.54 7.85 2.75
C SER A 246 8.14 6.83 3.71
N VAL A 247 7.73 5.56 3.63
CA VAL A 247 8.31 4.47 4.42
C VAL A 247 9.79 4.28 4.09
N THR A 248 10.19 4.45 2.83
CA THR A 248 11.62 4.33 2.45
C THR A 248 12.52 5.36 3.15
N CYS A 249 11.97 6.48 3.62
CA CYS A 249 12.71 7.48 4.40
C CYS A 249 13.13 7.00 5.80
N PHE A 250 12.54 5.91 6.29
CA PHE A 250 12.87 5.32 7.59
C PHE A 250 14.05 4.34 7.49
N GLU A 251 14.63 4.17 6.31
CA GLU A 251 15.83 3.39 6.08
C GLU A 251 17.09 4.24 6.09
N ALA A 252 18.21 3.61 6.46
CA ALA A 252 19.53 4.24 6.44
C ALA A 252 19.92 4.76 5.04
N ALA A 253 19.38 4.15 3.98
CA ALA A 253 19.67 4.52 2.60
C ALA A 253 18.88 5.74 2.09
N ASN A 254 18.22 6.49 2.97
CA ASN A 254 17.44 7.69 2.70
C ASN A 254 16.21 7.44 1.78
N CYS A 255 15.38 8.47 1.64
CA CYS A 255 14.14 8.43 0.86
C CYS A 255 14.36 8.05 -0.62
N ARG A 256 13.48 7.20 -1.17
CA ARG A 256 13.54 6.70 -2.55
C ARG A 256 12.24 6.97 -3.31
N PRO A 257 12.16 8.09 -4.05
CA PRO A 257 10.97 8.41 -4.85
C PRO A 257 10.68 7.37 -5.95
N ASN A 258 11.71 6.65 -6.41
CA ASN A 258 11.59 5.60 -7.42
C ASN A 258 11.76 4.19 -6.81
N PHE A 259 11.05 3.91 -5.71
CA PHE A 259 11.24 2.68 -4.93
C PHE A 259 10.96 1.38 -5.72
N LEU A 260 10.13 1.43 -6.77
CA LEU A 260 9.82 0.28 -7.62
C LEU A 260 11.01 -0.21 -8.46
N ALA A 261 11.97 0.67 -8.78
CA ALA A 261 13.08 0.37 -9.68
C ALA A 261 14.00 -0.76 -9.22
N ALA A 262 14.01 -1.06 -7.91
CA ALA A 262 14.79 -2.17 -7.38
C ALA A 262 14.18 -3.54 -7.73
N SER A 263 12.86 -3.61 -7.93
CA SER A 263 12.15 -4.88 -8.13
C SER A 263 11.56 -5.04 -9.52
N ILE A 264 11.12 -3.96 -10.17
CA ILE A 264 10.40 -4.01 -11.45
C ILE A 264 11.35 -3.59 -12.57
N ASP A 265 11.52 -4.45 -13.59
CA ASP A 265 12.39 -4.17 -14.74
C ASP A 265 11.66 -3.44 -15.89
N ASP A 266 10.32 -3.38 -15.87
CA ASP A 266 9.57 -2.57 -16.83
C ASP A 266 9.78 -1.07 -16.56
N SER A 267 10.79 -0.52 -17.23
CA SER A 267 11.18 0.90 -17.17
C SER A 267 10.02 1.86 -17.44
N ARG A 268 8.97 1.44 -18.15
CA ARG A 268 7.78 2.27 -18.37
C ARG A 268 6.99 2.39 -17.07
N THR A 269 6.62 1.28 -16.44
CA THR A 269 5.93 1.25 -15.13
C THR A 269 6.72 1.98 -14.06
N VAL A 270 8.00 1.65 -13.93
CA VAL A 270 8.91 2.34 -12.99
C VAL A 270 8.98 3.83 -13.28
N GLY A 271 9.10 4.20 -14.56
CA GLY A 271 9.22 5.58 -14.99
C GLY A 271 7.99 6.41 -14.66
N PHE A 272 6.77 5.93 -14.94
CA PHE A 272 5.58 6.74 -14.67
C PHE A 272 5.10 6.70 -13.22
N ARG A 273 5.52 5.73 -12.40
CA ARG A 273 5.20 5.64 -10.95
C ARG A 273 6.27 6.23 -10.03
N ASN A 274 7.31 6.83 -10.57
CA ASN A 274 8.28 7.57 -9.76
C ASN A 274 7.63 8.86 -9.22
N VAL A 275 7.36 8.90 -7.92
CA VAL A 275 6.70 10.04 -7.25
C VAL A 275 7.55 11.31 -7.28
N GLY A 276 8.86 11.16 -7.50
CA GLY A 276 9.81 12.26 -7.59
C GLY A 276 9.77 13.05 -8.90
N ARG A 277 8.95 12.62 -9.86
CA ARG A 277 8.91 13.22 -11.20
C ARG A 277 8.38 14.64 -11.21
N VAL A 278 9.25 15.57 -11.58
CA VAL A 278 8.90 16.99 -11.76
C VAL A 278 7.98 17.20 -12.96
N ASP A 279 8.01 16.30 -13.95
CA ASP A 279 7.27 16.36 -15.21
C ASP A 279 6.00 15.49 -15.23
N ALA A 280 5.59 14.93 -14.07
CA ALA A 280 4.35 14.18 -13.96
C ALA A 280 3.13 15.10 -14.21
N CYS A 281 2.55 15.00 -15.40
CA CYS A 281 1.44 15.84 -15.86
C CYS A 281 0.34 14.96 -16.45
N MET A 282 -0.92 15.28 -16.14
CA MET A 282 -2.07 14.73 -16.86
C MET A 282 -1.94 15.09 -18.34
N ASP A 283 -1.90 14.06 -19.17
CA ASP A 283 -1.96 14.19 -20.63
C ASP A 283 -3.37 13.90 -21.15
N GLU A 284 -3.61 14.14 -22.45
CA GLU A 284 -4.93 13.96 -23.05
C GLU A 284 -5.39 12.50 -23.00
N THR A 285 -4.48 11.56 -23.25
CA THR A 285 -4.77 10.12 -23.23
C THR A 285 -5.24 9.66 -21.86
N THR A 286 -4.49 10.02 -20.82
CA THR A 286 -4.80 9.72 -19.41
C THR A 286 -6.11 10.36 -19.01
N ARG A 287 -6.35 11.61 -19.40
CA ARG A 287 -7.60 12.33 -19.13
C ARG A 287 -8.79 11.66 -19.80
N GLN A 288 -8.69 11.30 -21.08
CA GLN A 288 -9.78 10.64 -21.80
C GLN A 288 -10.05 9.24 -21.24
N ALA A 289 -9.02 8.50 -20.84
CA ALA A 289 -9.20 7.21 -20.16
C ALA A 289 -9.91 7.40 -18.81
N PHE A 290 -9.47 8.36 -18.00
CA PHE A 290 -10.07 8.68 -16.71
C PHE A 290 -11.57 9.03 -16.81
N LEU A 291 -11.95 9.75 -17.87
CA LEU A 291 -13.32 10.19 -18.10
C LEU A 291 -14.23 9.13 -18.74
N ASN A 292 -13.68 8.16 -19.48
CA ASN A 292 -14.50 7.29 -20.33
C ASN A 292 -14.35 5.79 -20.04
N PHE A 293 -13.30 5.35 -19.35
CA PHE A 293 -13.13 3.94 -19.04
C PHE A 293 -14.15 3.52 -18.00
N ASN A 294 -14.83 2.41 -18.27
CA ASN A 294 -15.64 1.74 -17.26
C ASN A 294 -14.74 1.07 -16.20
N ASN A 295 -15.36 0.58 -15.12
CA ASN A 295 -14.63 0.04 -13.97
C ASN A 295 -13.65 -1.08 -14.37
N SER A 296 -14.08 -2.02 -15.23
CA SER A 296 -13.22 -3.13 -15.67
C SER A 296 -12.05 -2.65 -16.52
N GLN A 297 -12.29 -1.72 -17.44
CA GLN A 297 -11.22 -1.15 -18.27
C GLN A 297 -10.22 -0.39 -17.40
N TRP A 298 -10.69 0.35 -16.40
CA TRP A 298 -9.85 1.16 -15.52
C TRP A 298 -8.90 0.31 -14.68
N VAL A 299 -9.41 -0.71 -13.98
CA VAL A 299 -8.59 -1.53 -13.07
C VAL A 299 -7.56 -2.40 -13.79
N THR A 300 -7.76 -2.70 -15.08
CA THR A 300 -6.78 -3.44 -15.89
C THR A 300 -5.84 -2.51 -16.68
N SER A 301 -6.02 -1.20 -16.57
CA SER A 301 -5.31 -0.21 -17.36
C SER A 301 -4.15 0.44 -16.57
N PRO A 302 -3.01 0.73 -17.21
CA PRO A 302 -1.94 1.52 -16.58
C PRO A 302 -2.39 2.94 -16.21
N GLU A 303 -3.48 3.44 -16.80
CA GLU A 303 -3.99 4.80 -16.57
C GLU A 303 -4.44 5.02 -15.12
N MET A 304 -4.94 3.99 -14.43
CA MET A 304 -5.25 4.05 -12.99
C MET A 304 -4.03 4.48 -12.18
N TYR A 305 -2.90 3.83 -12.43
CA TYR A 305 -1.63 4.10 -11.75
C TYR A 305 -1.01 5.43 -12.20
N LYS A 306 -1.22 5.87 -13.44
CA LYS A 306 -0.77 7.19 -13.89
C LYS A 306 -1.50 8.30 -13.16
N VAL A 307 -2.84 8.24 -13.05
CA VAL A 307 -3.62 9.21 -12.26
C VAL A 307 -3.23 9.14 -10.79
N GLY A 308 -3.02 7.93 -10.24
CA GLY A 308 -2.49 7.77 -8.88
C GLY A 308 -1.13 8.44 -8.70
N ASN A 309 -0.20 8.26 -9.63
CA ASN A 309 1.10 8.93 -9.56
C ASN A 309 0.99 10.46 -9.67
N LEU A 310 0.01 11.01 -10.39
CA LEU A 310 -0.21 12.47 -10.36
C LEU A 310 -0.55 12.97 -8.96
N ILE A 311 -1.36 12.21 -8.21
CA ILE A 311 -1.69 12.50 -6.82
C ILE A 311 -0.43 12.37 -5.94
N ALA A 312 0.29 11.26 -6.06
CA ALA A 312 1.52 11.00 -5.31
C ALA A 312 2.61 12.05 -5.56
N ALA A 313 2.84 12.40 -6.83
CA ALA A 313 3.80 13.41 -7.23
C ALA A 313 3.38 14.81 -6.79
N SER A 314 2.08 15.14 -6.80
CA SER A 314 1.61 16.42 -6.24
C SER A 314 1.92 16.55 -4.75
N LEU A 315 1.69 15.48 -3.98
CA LEU A 315 2.01 15.42 -2.55
C LEU A 315 3.53 15.51 -2.32
N TYR A 316 4.31 14.69 -3.02
CA TYR A 316 5.77 14.69 -2.95
C TYR A 316 6.36 16.07 -3.25
N GLN A 317 5.98 16.69 -4.37
CA GLN A 317 6.53 17.97 -4.78
C GLN A 317 6.17 19.09 -3.78
N ALA A 318 4.96 19.06 -3.23
CA ALA A 318 4.56 20.04 -2.23
C ALA A 318 5.33 19.89 -0.91
N GLY A 319 5.44 18.66 -0.39
CA GLY A 319 6.22 18.38 0.81
C GLY A 319 7.70 18.71 0.63
N ASN A 320 8.31 18.27 -0.48
CA ASN A 320 9.73 18.46 -0.76
C ASN A 320 10.09 19.95 -0.97
N ARG A 321 9.32 20.71 -1.77
CA ARG A 321 9.62 22.13 -2.06
C ARG A 321 9.48 23.03 -0.84
N THR A 322 8.67 22.63 0.14
CA THR A 322 8.48 23.38 1.39
C THR A 322 9.32 22.83 2.55
N ALA A 323 9.98 21.68 2.36
CA ALA A 323 10.61 20.90 3.44
C ALA A 323 9.64 20.59 4.59
N LYS A 324 8.37 20.30 4.27
CA LYS A 324 7.27 20.01 5.21
C LYS A 324 6.65 18.64 5.01
N GLU A 325 7.41 17.67 4.52
CA GLU A 325 6.92 16.30 4.30
C GLU A 325 6.30 15.68 5.55
N ASP A 326 6.89 15.90 6.73
CA ASP A 326 6.33 15.40 7.98
C ASP A 326 4.93 15.96 8.28
N VAL A 327 4.79 17.29 8.18
CA VAL A 327 3.51 17.99 8.36
C VAL A 327 2.48 17.48 7.35
N LEU A 328 2.89 17.26 6.10
CA LEU A 328 2.01 16.76 5.04
C LEU A 328 1.51 15.34 5.34
N ARG A 329 2.39 14.42 5.77
CA ARG A 329 2.02 13.02 6.06
C ARG A 329 1.02 12.93 7.21
N LYS A 330 1.19 13.74 8.26
CA LYS A 330 0.26 13.84 9.39
C LYS A 330 -1.08 14.47 8.99
N ALA A 331 -1.06 15.56 8.22
CA ALA A 331 -2.28 16.17 7.71
C ALA A 331 -3.06 15.21 6.79
N LEU A 332 -2.35 14.42 5.98
CA LEU A 332 -2.94 13.46 5.06
C LEU A 332 -3.69 12.35 5.78
N ILE A 333 -3.11 11.76 6.83
CA ILE A 333 -3.81 10.72 7.58
C ILE A 333 -5.04 11.29 8.30
N LEU A 334 -4.94 12.49 8.89
CA LEU A 334 -6.10 13.17 9.49
C LEU A 334 -7.22 13.36 8.45
N ALA A 335 -6.87 13.70 7.21
CA ALA A 335 -7.83 13.85 6.12
C ALA A 335 -8.55 12.56 5.72
N TYR A 336 -8.10 11.37 6.16
CA TYR A 336 -8.76 10.12 5.79
C TYR A 336 -10.08 9.94 6.52
N ASP A 337 -10.16 10.27 7.81
CA ASP A 337 -11.32 9.94 8.62
C ASP A 337 -11.72 10.97 9.69
N ASP A 338 -11.28 12.23 9.60
CA ASP A 338 -11.76 13.33 10.46
C ASP A 338 -13.30 13.40 10.47
N GLU A 339 -13.91 13.12 11.62
CA GLU A 339 -15.36 13.12 11.80
C GLU A 339 -15.95 14.52 12.00
N SER A 340 -15.10 15.56 12.04
CA SER A 340 -15.50 16.94 12.23
C SER A 340 -16.52 17.38 11.18
N PRO A 341 -17.72 17.86 11.59
CA PRO A 341 -18.72 18.35 10.64
C PRO A 341 -18.25 19.54 9.80
N THR A 342 -17.28 20.32 10.32
CA THR A 342 -16.73 21.50 9.64
C THR A 342 -15.54 21.19 8.76
N ASN A 343 -14.93 20.01 8.91
CA ASN A 343 -13.76 19.58 8.17
C ASN A 343 -13.79 18.06 7.96
N PRO A 344 -14.81 17.53 7.27
CA PRO A 344 -14.98 16.08 7.15
C PRO A 344 -13.85 15.45 6.33
N GLY A 345 -13.39 14.29 6.77
CA GLY A 345 -12.43 13.46 6.05
C GLY A 345 -13.02 12.72 4.85
N LEU A 346 -12.15 12.00 4.15
CA LEU A 346 -12.50 11.21 2.97
C LEU A 346 -13.55 10.14 3.28
N ARG A 347 -13.50 9.49 4.45
CA ARG A 347 -14.50 8.49 4.89
C ARG A 347 -15.90 9.09 4.88
N GLN A 348 -16.08 10.21 5.56
CA GLN A 348 -17.37 10.91 5.68
C GLN A 348 -17.83 11.37 4.30
N PHE A 349 -16.90 11.86 3.47
CA PHE A 349 -17.22 12.29 2.13
C PHE A 349 -17.68 11.13 1.22
N VAL A 350 -17.00 9.99 1.23
CA VAL A 350 -17.40 8.78 0.49
C VAL A 350 -18.77 8.31 0.97
N LYS A 351 -18.97 8.21 2.29
CA LYS A 351 -20.22 7.77 2.91
C LYS A 351 -21.41 8.66 2.54
N ASN A 352 -21.23 9.98 2.62
CA ASN A 352 -22.28 10.95 2.33
C ASN A 352 -22.66 11.02 0.85
N ASN A 353 -21.78 10.55 -0.05
CA ASN A 353 -21.98 10.60 -1.49
C ASN A 353 -22.20 9.22 -2.12
N LEU A 354 -22.52 8.19 -1.34
CA LEU A 354 -22.81 6.84 -1.87
C LEU A 354 -23.91 6.84 -2.93
N ASN A 355 -24.92 7.70 -2.79
CA ASN A 355 -26.05 7.82 -3.72
C ASN A 355 -25.99 9.07 -4.62
N THR A 356 -24.93 9.88 -4.49
CA THR A 356 -24.66 11.08 -5.31
C THR A 356 -23.19 11.10 -5.72
N PRO A 357 -22.72 10.06 -6.43
CA PRO A 357 -21.31 9.87 -6.74
C PRO A 357 -20.72 11.01 -7.58
N GLU A 358 -21.53 11.77 -8.32
CA GLU A 358 -21.12 12.95 -9.08
C GLU A 358 -20.46 14.05 -8.23
N ASN A 359 -20.71 14.07 -6.92
CA ASN A 359 -20.04 14.98 -6.00
C ASN A 359 -18.59 14.57 -5.69
N PHE A 360 -18.21 13.30 -5.92
CA PHE A 360 -16.86 12.79 -5.71
C PHE A 360 -15.96 13.19 -6.89
N THR A 361 -15.65 14.47 -6.98
CA THR A 361 -14.81 15.08 -8.01
C THR A 361 -13.36 15.23 -7.54
N PRO A 362 -12.38 15.32 -8.47
CA PRO A 362 -10.99 15.58 -8.11
C PRO A 362 -10.82 16.81 -7.24
N GLU A 363 -11.51 17.90 -7.56
CA GLU A 363 -11.40 19.14 -6.81
C GLU A 363 -11.96 19.05 -5.38
N ASN A 364 -13.05 18.32 -5.16
CA ASN A 364 -13.60 18.12 -3.81
C ASN A 364 -12.71 17.21 -2.96
N VAL A 365 -12.16 16.15 -3.55
CA VAL A 365 -11.19 15.26 -2.88
C VAL A 365 -9.93 16.03 -2.50
N VAL A 366 -9.37 16.83 -3.41
CA VAL A 366 -8.20 17.66 -3.11
C VAL A 366 -8.54 18.71 -2.05
N ASN A 367 -9.74 19.32 -2.09
CA ASN A 367 -10.16 20.26 -1.06
C ASN A 367 -10.12 19.64 0.34
N ILE A 368 -10.57 18.38 0.49
CA ILE A 368 -10.54 17.65 1.76
C ILE A 368 -9.10 17.46 2.21
N ILE A 369 -8.19 17.00 1.34
CA ILE A 369 -6.77 16.83 1.73
C ILE A 369 -6.16 18.17 2.16
N VAL A 370 -6.37 19.22 1.36
CA VAL A 370 -5.83 20.55 1.60
C VAL A 370 -6.41 21.15 2.89
N SER A 371 -7.69 20.96 3.20
CA SER A 371 -8.32 21.59 4.38
C SER A 371 -7.66 21.18 5.70
N HIS A 372 -7.10 19.97 5.77
CA HIS A 372 -6.38 19.42 6.91
C HIS A 372 -4.93 19.93 7.03
N VAL A 373 -4.40 20.59 5.99
CA VAL A 373 -3.07 21.22 6.05
C VAL A 373 -3.16 22.59 6.74
N THR A 374 -2.50 22.73 7.88
CA THR A 374 -2.49 23.97 8.68
C THR A 374 -1.37 24.93 8.30
N ASP A 375 -0.23 24.42 7.81
CA ASP A 375 0.90 25.23 7.35
C ASP A 375 0.54 25.99 6.05
N PRO A 376 0.56 27.34 6.04
CA PRO A 376 0.09 28.12 4.89
C PRO A 376 0.91 27.92 3.61
N ASP A 377 2.23 27.74 3.73
CA ASP A 377 3.12 27.60 2.58
C ASP A 377 2.94 26.21 1.95
N LEU A 378 2.87 25.16 2.78
CA LEU A 378 2.54 23.82 2.33
C LEU A 378 1.14 23.78 1.69
N LYS A 379 0.14 24.44 2.29
CA LYS A 379 -1.22 24.51 1.76
C LYS A 379 -1.27 25.14 0.37
N LYS A 380 -0.59 26.28 0.21
CA LYS A 380 -0.44 26.97 -1.08
C LYS A 380 0.25 26.09 -2.12
N GLU A 381 1.35 25.45 -1.75
CA GLU A 381 2.12 24.61 -2.67
C GLU A 381 1.34 23.36 -3.07
N LEU A 382 0.61 22.75 -2.14
CA LEU A 382 -0.22 21.58 -2.41
C LEU A 382 -1.33 21.90 -3.44
N CYS A 383 -2.02 23.02 -3.25
CA CYS A 383 -3.00 23.51 -4.23
C CYS A 383 -2.38 23.78 -5.60
N THR A 384 -1.18 24.39 -5.62
CA THR A 384 -0.41 24.66 -6.83
C THR A 384 -0.06 23.37 -7.56
N GLN A 385 0.48 22.36 -6.86
CA GLN A 385 0.87 21.08 -7.44
C GLN A 385 -0.33 20.29 -7.96
N PHE A 386 -1.42 20.17 -7.21
CA PHE A 386 -2.61 19.45 -7.66
C PHE A 386 -3.22 20.10 -8.90
N THR A 387 -3.40 21.42 -8.88
CA THR A 387 -4.01 22.15 -10.01
C THR A 387 -3.15 22.04 -11.27
N THR A 388 -1.84 22.06 -11.11
CA THR A 388 -0.90 21.94 -12.24
C THR A 388 -0.89 20.52 -12.82
N ARG A 389 -0.67 19.51 -11.98
CA ARG A 389 -0.44 18.14 -12.43
C ARG A 389 -1.71 17.43 -12.85
N MET A 390 -2.80 17.62 -12.09
CA MET A 390 -4.09 16.98 -12.38
C MET A 390 -4.99 17.79 -13.32
N GLN A 391 -4.56 19.00 -13.75
CA GLN A 391 -5.34 19.88 -14.63
C GLN A 391 -6.74 20.20 -14.07
N LEU A 392 -6.81 20.45 -12.76
CA LEU A 392 -8.07 20.79 -12.10
C LEU A 392 -8.68 22.05 -12.73
N ARG A 393 -10.01 22.16 -12.71
CA ARG A 393 -10.76 23.21 -13.44
C ARG A 393 -10.62 24.62 -12.86
N CYS A 394 -9.67 24.84 -11.96
CA CYS A 394 -9.46 26.09 -11.26
C CYS A 394 -8.61 27.05 -12.10
N SER A 395 -9.26 27.90 -12.89
CA SER A 395 -8.59 28.99 -13.61
C SER A 395 -8.15 30.14 -12.68
N SER A 396 -8.78 30.28 -11.51
CA SER A 396 -8.46 31.25 -10.45
C SER A 396 -8.94 30.73 -9.08
N PHE A 397 -8.42 31.27 -7.97
CA PHE A 397 -8.78 30.88 -6.60
C PHE A 397 -9.48 32.04 -5.83
N PRO A 398 -10.52 31.78 -5.02
CA PRO A 398 -11.14 30.48 -4.73
C PRO A 398 -11.79 29.87 -5.98
N CYS A 399 -11.69 28.54 -6.10
CA CYS A 399 -12.12 27.84 -7.31
C CYS A 399 -13.64 27.74 -7.33
N GLU A 400 -14.27 28.04 -8.46
CA GLU A 400 -15.69 27.79 -8.67
C GLU A 400 -15.84 26.87 -9.88
N VAL A 401 -16.50 25.73 -9.69
CA VAL A 401 -16.79 24.78 -10.76
C VAL A 401 -18.29 24.75 -10.92
N ASN A 402 -18.78 25.16 -12.10
CA ASN A 402 -20.21 25.26 -12.40
C ASN A 402 -21.00 26.15 -11.41
N GLY A 403 -20.38 27.24 -10.95
CA GLY A 403 -20.99 28.17 -9.98
C GLY A 403 -21.07 27.64 -8.55
N LEU A 404 -20.45 26.48 -8.26
CA LEU A 404 -20.33 25.94 -6.91
C LEU A 404 -18.89 26.13 -6.42
N PRO A 405 -18.68 26.62 -5.18
CA PRO A 405 -17.33 26.84 -4.69
C PRO A 405 -16.67 25.49 -4.40
N SER A 406 -15.58 25.28 -5.13
CA SER A 406 -14.70 24.12 -5.16
C SER A 406 -13.34 24.51 -4.57
N MET A 407 -12.57 23.58 -4.00
CA MET A 407 -11.24 23.88 -3.42
C MET A 407 -11.17 25.15 -2.54
N ARG A 408 -12.20 25.40 -1.70
CA ARG A 408 -12.29 26.56 -0.80
C ARG A 408 -11.13 26.66 0.19
N ALA A 409 -10.49 25.53 0.50
CA ALA A 409 -9.33 25.48 1.38
C ALA A 409 -8.06 26.06 0.73
N CYS A 410 -8.03 26.23 -0.59
CA CYS A 410 -6.87 26.77 -1.29
C CYS A 410 -6.79 28.29 -1.17
N PRO A 411 -5.62 28.84 -0.76
CA PRO A 411 -5.44 30.28 -0.68
C PRO A 411 -5.46 30.89 -2.08
N SER A 412 -5.93 32.15 -2.19
CA SER A 412 -5.93 32.91 -3.46
C SER A 412 -4.54 33.12 -4.07
N THR A 413 -3.49 32.88 -3.30
CA THR A 413 -2.09 32.96 -3.74
C THR A 413 -1.58 31.67 -4.41
N ALA A 414 -2.33 30.58 -4.34
CA ALA A 414 -2.05 29.37 -5.11
C ALA A 414 -2.26 29.66 -6.60
N ARG A 415 -1.43 29.05 -7.45
CA ARG A 415 -1.49 29.28 -8.90
C ARG A 415 -1.05 28.05 -9.64
N ARG A 416 -1.64 27.84 -10.81
CA ARG A 416 -1.19 26.82 -11.74
C ARG A 416 0.19 27.20 -12.32
N GLU A 417 1.14 26.28 -12.27
CA GLU A 417 2.44 26.44 -12.94
C GLU A 417 2.34 26.05 -14.42
N MET A 418 3.25 26.59 -15.24
CA MET A 418 3.21 26.45 -16.70
C MET A 418 4.04 25.27 -17.24
N PHE A 419 4.59 24.42 -16.37
CA PHE A 419 5.40 23.29 -16.83
C PHE A 419 4.56 22.10 -17.32
N CYS A 420 3.31 21.96 -16.85
CA CYS A 420 2.36 21.02 -17.44
C CYS A 420 1.55 21.68 -18.55
N PRO A 421 1.44 21.04 -19.73
CA PRO A 421 0.67 21.59 -20.84
C PRO A 421 -0.79 21.81 -20.42
N THR A 422 -1.40 22.90 -20.86
CA THR A 422 -2.84 23.13 -20.68
C THR A 422 -3.61 22.30 -21.68
N LEU A 423 -4.38 21.33 -21.17
CA LEU A 423 -5.24 20.53 -22.00
C LEU A 423 -6.47 21.35 -22.44
N PRO A 424 -7.01 21.12 -23.66
CA PRO A 424 -8.22 21.83 -24.13
C PRO A 424 -9.40 21.64 -23.15
N PRO A 425 -10.34 22.60 -23.08
CA PRO A 425 -11.59 22.39 -22.36
C PRO A 425 -12.27 21.10 -22.85
N GLN A 426 -12.83 20.33 -21.91
CA GLN A 426 -13.67 19.20 -22.28
C GLN A 426 -14.97 19.74 -22.91
N PRO A 427 -15.43 19.18 -24.05
CA PRO A 427 -16.67 19.60 -24.69
C PRO A 427 -17.92 19.31 -23.85
#